data_AF-A0A292Q1W5-F1
#
_entry.id   AF-A0A292Q1W5-F1
#
_cell.length_a   1.000
_cell.length_b   1.000
_cell.length_c   1.000
_cell.angle_alpha   90.00
_cell.angle_beta   90.00
_cell.angle_gamma   90.00
#
_symmetry.space_group_name_H-M   'P 1'
#
loop_
_entity.id
_entity.type
_entity.pdbx_description
1 polymer ?
#
loop_
_entity_poly.entity_id
_entity_poly.type
_entity_poly.pdbx_seq_one_letter_code
_entity_poly.pdbx_strand_id
1 'polypeptide(L)'
;MCPREWPEIFAAYCLELEEPPVQDQINKLQSHPDFGHPGQRGATVFTTFSCLDPVPRTCLESIDVTSDESYNESLEIYLSQVDREIDGFIAHGGRETIEHMVHQEASHRIAIMHPTRTGLSYTARIITRWMAYRLYDKALKRSQHDCFLLFKHLSCQPTLRSAAGWFFEGYVHDWFLQGGTFDADEIPIIDSMAPPLEFNTTKAKSGAPNYFTTPGNLADQVREIGGRGINPAVVQRYFLPHSQNYPSVDGLIFRDVKTLLLLQITLAQQHEIKSPGVAKLLKALPKTIKNVYFVFVVPEDRAEDYSKAQPVPGSGTINPTGEILHLRQFRLVFRE
;
A
#
# COMPACT_ATOMS: atom_id res chain seq x y z
N MET A 1 -27.34 3.87 25.37
CA MET A 1 -26.60 5.07 25.79
C MET A 1 -25.14 4.67 25.94
N CYS A 2 -24.26 5.07 25.02
CA CYS A 2 -22.81 4.86 25.14
C CYS A 2 -22.17 6.13 25.67
N PRO A 3 -21.23 6.06 26.64
CA PRO A 3 -20.38 7.19 26.94
C PRO A 3 -19.41 7.37 25.76
N ARG A 4 -19.45 8.53 25.11
CA ARG A 4 -18.41 8.96 24.19
C ARG A 4 -17.24 9.46 25.02
N GLU A 5 -16.31 8.57 25.37
CA GLU A 5 -15.00 8.98 25.84
C GLU A 5 -14.18 9.49 24.66
N TRP A 6 -13.77 10.75 24.73
CA TRP A 6 -12.77 11.31 23.83
C TRP A 6 -11.40 10.91 24.39
N PRO A 7 -10.48 10.30 23.60
CA PRO A 7 -9.14 10.04 24.08
C PRO A 7 -8.39 11.37 24.21
N GLU A 8 -7.69 11.49 25.34
CA GLU A 8 -6.97 12.65 25.86
C GLU A 8 -6.10 13.39 24.82
N ILE A 9 -6.10 14.72 24.90
CA ILE A 9 -5.29 15.62 24.07
C ILE A 9 -4.13 16.13 24.94
N PHE A 10 -2.88 15.85 24.54
CA PHE A 10 -1.69 16.45 25.15
C PHE A 10 -1.20 17.66 24.33
N ALA A 11 -0.81 18.72 25.03
CA ALA A 11 -0.30 19.97 24.46
C ALA A 11 1.20 20.13 24.78
N ALA A 12 1.99 20.52 23.78
CA ALA A 12 3.36 21.00 23.98
C ALA A 12 3.44 22.47 23.55
N TYR A 13 4.16 23.28 24.34
CA TYR A 13 4.43 24.69 24.08
C TYR A 13 5.74 24.83 23.31
N CYS A 14 5.74 25.63 22.25
CA CYS A 14 6.95 26.06 21.56
C CYS A 14 7.01 27.60 21.66
N LEU A 15 8.07 28.13 22.26
CA LEU A 15 8.39 29.55 22.19
C LEU A 15 9.08 29.78 20.84
N GLU A 16 8.31 30.13 19.81
CA GLU A 16 8.86 30.75 18.61
C GLU A 16 9.23 32.20 18.96
N LEU A 17 10.49 32.57 18.73
CA LEU A 17 10.89 33.99 18.68
C LEU A 17 10.12 34.63 17.51
N GLU A 18 9.50 35.79 17.74
CA GLU A 18 8.56 36.44 16.82
C GLU A 18 9.18 36.80 15.45
N GLU A 19 10.51 36.81 15.32
CA GLU A 19 11.19 37.02 14.05
C GLU A 19 12.34 36.02 13.86
N PRO A 20 12.49 35.40 12.67
CA PRO A 20 13.65 34.57 12.36
C PRO A 20 14.93 35.43 12.47
N PRO A 21 16.04 34.88 13.01
CA PRO A 21 17.26 35.65 13.18
C PRO A 21 17.74 36.16 11.83
N VAL A 22 18.00 37.47 11.75
CA VAL A 22 18.48 38.13 10.53
C VAL A 22 19.84 37.54 10.16
N GLN A 23 20.17 37.51 8.87
CA GLN A 23 21.45 36.96 8.37
C GLN A 23 22.67 37.52 9.12
N ASP A 24 22.60 38.75 9.61
CA ASP A 24 23.63 39.39 10.43
C ASP A 24 23.81 38.78 11.83
N GLN A 25 22.73 38.29 12.45
CA GLN A 25 22.79 37.55 13.72
C GLN A 25 23.37 36.15 13.49
N ILE A 26 23.03 35.52 12.36
CA ILE A 26 23.62 34.25 11.93
C ILE A 26 25.13 34.43 11.68
N ASN A 27 25.52 35.51 11.02
CA ASN A 27 26.92 35.82 10.74
C ASN A 27 27.72 36.15 12.01
N LYS A 28 27.10 36.82 13.00
CA LYS A 28 27.73 37.11 14.31
C LYS A 28 28.00 35.84 15.13
N LEU A 29 27.10 34.85 15.06
CA LEU A 29 27.31 33.53 15.65
C LEU A 29 28.43 32.75 14.93
N GLN A 30 28.65 33.02 13.65
CA GLN A 30 29.70 32.40 12.84
C GLN A 30 31.08 33.07 12.98
N SER A 31 31.16 34.32 13.45
CA SER A 31 32.39 35.11 13.51
C SER A 31 33.02 35.22 14.90
N HIS A 32 32.53 34.49 15.91
CA HIS A 32 33.08 34.57 17.27
C HIS A 32 34.45 33.87 17.35
N PRO A 33 35.52 34.56 17.78
CA PRO A 33 36.91 34.11 17.60
C PRO A 33 37.39 32.97 18.52
N ASP A 34 36.55 32.45 19.42
CA ASP A 34 36.94 31.41 20.40
C ASP A 34 36.60 29.98 19.97
N PHE A 35 36.11 29.75 18.75
CA PHE A 35 35.76 28.41 18.27
C PHE A 35 36.73 27.90 17.19
N GLY A 36 37.59 26.95 17.58
CA GLY A 36 38.40 26.15 16.67
C GLY A 36 37.53 25.39 15.65
N HIS A 37 38.00 25.37 14.39
CA HIS A 37 37.34 24.85 13.17
C HIS A 37 36.00 24.07 13.35
N PRO A 38 34.84 24.77 13.25
CA PRO A 38 33.49 24.22 13.36
C PRO A 38 32.75 24.13 12.00
N GLY A 39 33.47 24.12 10.88
CA GLY A 39 32.88 24.25 9.53
C GLY A 39 32.01 23.08 9.06
N GLN A 40 32.03 21.93 9.74
CA GLN A 40 31.22 20.76 9.37
C GLN A 40 30.06 20.46 10.33
N ARG A 41 30.09 20.91 11.59
CA ARG A 41 29.06 20.51 12.58
C ARG A 41 27.80 21.38 12.54
N GLY A 42 27.93 22.69 12.34
CA GLY A 42 26.78 23.58 12.18
C GLY A 42 25.94 23.26 10.94
N ALA A 43 26.58 22.83 9.85
CA ALA A 43 25.90 22.38 8.65
C ALA A 43 25.12 21.07 8.89
N THR A 44 25.66 20.12 9.68
CA THR A 44 24.96 18.87 9.99
C THR A 44 23.78 19.09 10.93
N VAL A 45 23.91 19.94 11.96
CA VAL A 45 22.80 20.28 12.87
C VAL A 45 21.70 21.05 12.13
N PHE A 46 22.07 22.02 11.29
CA PHE A 46 21.10 22.75 10.47
C PHE A 46 20.43 21.86 9.42
N THR A 47 21.15 20.91 8.82
CA THR A 47 20.58 19.93 7.87
C THR A 47 19.68 18.93 8.59
N THR A 48 20.04 18.48 9.79
CA THR A 48 19.21 17.61 10.63
C THR A 48 17.95 18.34 11.11
N PHE A 49 18.05 19.60 11.55
CA PHE A 49 16.88 20.46 11.86
C PHE A 49 16.02 20.71 10.61
N SER A 50 16.63 20.99 9.46
CA SER A 50 15.90 21.21 8.20
C SER A 50 15.26 19.93 7.64
N CYS A 51 15.82 18.75 7.96
CA CYS A 51 15.33 17.46 7.51
C CYS A 51 14.32 16.83 8.47
N LEU A 52 14.41 17.10 9.77
CA LEU A 52 13.59 16.46 10.81
C LEU A 52 12.58 17.40 11.48
N ASP A 53 12.85 18.72 11.51
CA ASP A 53 12.14 19.75 12.28
C ASP A 53 11.93 19.33 13.77
N PRO A 54 11.29 20.11 14.67
CA PRO A 54 11.29 19.74 16.08
C PRO A 54 10.44 18.48 16.28
N VAL A 55 11.12 17.33 16.39
CA VAL A 55 10.53 16.12 16.92
C VAL A 55 10.29 16.38 18.41
N PRO A 56 9.03 16.45 18.86
CA PRO A 56 8.74 16.68 20.26
C PRO A 56 8.90 15.34 20.96
N ARG A 57 10.14 15.01 21.37
CA ARG A 57 10.39 13.85 22.23
C ARG A 57 11.78 13.69 22.83
N THR A 58 12.76 14.55 22.54
CA THR A 58 14.12 14.33 23.05
C THR A 58 14.55 15.17 24.24
N CYS A 59 13.74 16.05 24.83
CA CYS A 59 14.18 16.82 26.01
C CYS A 59 13.02 17.33 26.87
N LEU A 60 12.70 16.65 27.97
CA LEU A 60 12.10 17.33 29.12
C LEU A 60 12.81 16.87 30.39
N GLU A 61 14.07 17.30 30.52
CA GLU A 61 14.55 17.71 31.84
C GLU A 61 14.39 19.22 31.93
N SER A 62 13.86 19.70 33.06
CA SER A 62 13.84 21.13 33.35
C SER A 62 15.28 21.60 33.50
N ILE A 63 15.80 22.31 32.51
CA ILE A 63 17.08 23.00 32.62
C ILE A 63 16.84 24.21 33.53
N ASP A 64 17.61 24.31 34.63
CA ASP A 64 17.50 25.44 35.54
C ASP A 64 18.00 26.71 34.84
N VAL A 65 17.17 27.75 34.85
CA VAL A 65 17.34 28.98 34.05
C VAL A 65 17.84 30.14 34.91
N THR A 66 18.60 29.84 35.96
CA THR A 66 19.11 30.86 36.90
C THR A 66 20.10 31.83 36.26
N SER A 67 20.75 31.45 35.15
CA SER A 67 21.56 32.34 34.28
C SER A 67 21.77 31.73 32.89
N ASP A 68 22.08 32.57 31.89
CA ASP A 68 22.36 32.14 30.52
C ASP A 68 23.55 31.17 30.42
N GLU A 69 24.58 31.37 31.25
CA GLU A 69 25.76 30.47 31.30
C GLU A 69 25.39 29.10 31.86
N SER A 70 24.62 29.06 32.96
CA SER A 70 24.11 27.81 33.55
C SER A 70 23.16 27.08 32.60
N TYR A 71 22.35 27.82 31.83
CA TYR A 71 21.48 27.26 30.80
C TYR A 71 22.29 26.61 29.68
N ASN A 72 23.29 27.31 29.15
CA ASN A 72 24.11 26.80 28.05
C ASN A 72 24.92 25.57 28.46
N GLU A 73 25.52 25.58 29.65
CA GLU A 73 26.26 24.42 30.19
C GLU A 73 25.34 23.21 30.39
N SER A 74 24.17 23.42 31.00
CA SER A 74 23.19 22.36 31.20
C SER A 74 22.65 21.80 29.88
N LEU A 75 22.43 22.67 28.90
CA LEU A 75 22.01 22.28 27.56
C LEU A 75 23.09 21.47 26.84
N GLU A 76 24.36 21.85 26.96
CA GLU A 76 25.48 21.13 26.34
C GLU A 76 25.65 19.73 26.95
N ILE A 77 25.54 19.61 28.27
CA ILE A 77 25.56 18.32 28.99
C ILE A 77 24.40 17.44 28.52
N TYR A 78 23.21 18.03 28.45
CA TYR A 78 21.99 17.36 28.04
C TYR A 78 22.09 16.83 26.59
N LEU A 79 22.48 17.69 25.64
CA LEU A 79 22.64 17.31 24.24
C LEU A 79 23.72 16.24 24.06
N SER A 80 24.82 16.33 24.81
CA SER A 80 25.88 15.30 24.80
C SER A 80 25.40 13.94 25.33
N GLN A 81 24.42 13.92 26.24
CA GLN A 81 23.80 12.68 26.70
C GLN A 81 22.87 12.10 25.64
N VAL A 82 22.04 12.94 25.02
CA VAL A 82 21.17 12.53 23.91
C VAL A 82 21.97 11.94 22.74
N ASP A 83 23.07 12.58 22.34
CA ASP A 83 23.92 12.08 21.27
C ASP A 83 24.49 10.69 21.60
N ARG A 84 24.94 10.47 22.84
CA ARG A 84 25.43 9.16 23.30
C ARG A 84 24.34 8.09 23.30
N GLU A 85 23.10 8.45 23.65
CA GLU A 85 21.96 7.55 23.60
C GLU A 85 21.54 7.21 22.17
N ILE A 86 21.58 8.18 21.26
CA ILE A 86 21.34 7.98 19.82
C ILE A 86 22.41 7.07 19.22
N ASP A 87 23.68 7.32 19.51
CA ASP A 87 24.80 6.49 19.04
C ASP A 87 24.68 5.06 19.58
N GLY A 88 24.32 4.92 20.87
CA GLY A 88 24.00 3.64 21.47
C GLY A 88 22.84 2.95 20.76
N PHE A 89 21.73 3.65 20.53
CA PHE A 89 20.54 3.13 19.87
C PHE A 89 20.81 2.67 18.43
N ILE A 90 21.59 3.43 17.66
CA ILE A 90 22.02 3.09 16.30
C ILE A 90 22.93 1.86 16.33
N ALA A 91 23.89 1.80 17.25
CA ALA A 91 24.82 0.69 17.39
C ALA A 91 24.14 -0.65 17.76
N HIS A 92 22.99 -0.60 18.45
CA HIS A 92 22.21 -1.78 18.85
C HIS A 92 21.08 -2.14 17.88
N GLY A 93 21.04 -1.56 16.66
CA GLY A 93 20.09 -1.96 15.62
C GLY A 93 18.66 -1.42 15.81
N GLY A 94 18.49 -0.31 16.54
CA GLY A 94 17.19 0.24 16.95
C GLY A 94 16.16 0.55 15.84
N ARG A 95 16.57 0.52 14.56
CA ARG A 95 15.64 0.64 13.42
C ARG A 95 14.60 -0.47 13.36
N GLU A 96 14.91 -1.69 13.80
CA GLU A 96 13.99 -2.83 13.72
C GLU A 96 13.04 -2.92 14.94
N THR A 97 13.41 -2.34 16.08
CA THR A 97 12.62 -2.40 17.32
C THR A 97 11.57 -1.29 17.46
N ILE A 98 11.77 -0.12 16.83
CA ILE A 98 10.79 0.99 16.87
C ILE A 98 9.49 0.66 16.15
N GLU A 99 9.53 -0.05 15.01
CA GLU A 99 8.28 -0.50 14.37
C GLU A 99 7.50 -1.42 15.32
N HIS A 100 8.20 -2.28 16.07
CA HIS A 100 7.55 -3.20 16.98
C HIS A 100 6.98 -2.54 18.25
N MET A 101 7.65 -1.52 18.80
CA MET A 101 7.23 -0.80 20.00
C MET A 101 6.20 0.32 19.73
N VAL A 102 6.35 1.09 18.63
CA VAL A 102 5.37 2.13 18.25
C VAL A 102 4.02 1.51 17.88
N HIS A 103 4.01 0.25 17.40
CA HIS A 103 2.78 -0.49 17.16
C HIS A 103 2.14 -1.08 18.42
N GLN A 104 2.89 -1.32 19.51
CA GLN A 104 2.35 -1.90 20.75
C GLN A 104 1.93 -0.86 21.79
N GLU A 105 2.55 0.33 21.86
CA GLU A 105 2.31 1.27 22.98
C GLU A 105 1.99 2.73 22.60
N ALA A 106 1.88 3.09 21.32
CA ALA A 106 1.65 4.50 20.96
C ALA A 106 0.18 4.94 21.12
N SER A 107 -0.21 5.35 22.33
CA SER A 107 -1.50 6.00 22.65
C SER A 107 -1.61 7.48 22.24
N HIS A 108 -0.55 8.10 21.69
CA HIS A 108 -0.45 9.57 21.62
C HIS A 108 -0.57 10.14 20.20
N ARG A 109 -1.53 11.06 20.01
CA ARG A 109 -1.58 12.02 18.88
C ARG A 109 -0.89 13.31 19.32
N ILE A 110 0.23 13.68 18.68
CA ILE A 110 0.91 14.95 18.96
C ILE A 110 0.07 16.09 18.35
N ALA A 111 -0.47 16.96 19.21
CA ALA A 111 -1.00 18.27 18.83
C ALA A 111 -0.12 19.34 19.51
N ILE A 112 0.51 20.20 18.72
CA ILE A 112 1.25 21.36 19.25
C ILE A 112 0.28 22.53 19.29
N MET A 113 0.17 23.17 20.46
CA MET A 113 -0.77 24.25 20.74
C MET A 113 0.01 25.55 20.85
N HIS A 114 -0.23 26.49 19.92
CA HIS A 114 0.23 27.87 20.10
C HIS A 114 -0.79 28.63 20.94
N PRO A 115 -0.42 29.15 22.12
CA PRO A 115 -1.32 30.01 22.89
C PRO A 115 -1.60 31.30 22.11
N THR A 116 -2.85 31.71 22.02
CA THR A 116 -3.21 33.06 21.55
C THR A 116 -3.05 34.07 22.68
N ARG A 117 -3.03 35.37 22.36
CA ARG A 117 -2.87 36.47 23.33
C ARG A 117 -3.85 36.46 24.50
N THR A 118 -4.95 35.71 24.40
CA THR A 118 -5.98 35.61 25.45
C THR A 118 -5.87 34.37 26.32
N GLY A 119 -4.87 33.49 26.12
CA GLY A 119 -4.58 32.34 26.99
C GLY A 119 -5.64 31.23 27.04
N LEU A 120 -6.80 31.43 26.40
CA LEU A 120 -7.97 30.54 26.44
C LEU A 120 -8.24 29.84 25.10
N SER A 121 -7.42 30.10 24.06
CA SER A 121 -7.54 29.42 22.78
C SER A 121 -6.17 29.03 22.23
N TYR A 122 -6.15 27.93 21.48
CA TYR A 122 -4.97 27.41 20.79
C TYR A 122 -5.26 27.25 19.30
N THR A 123 -4.22 27.39 18.47
CA THR A 123 -4.29 27.00 17.06
C THR A 123 -3.50 25.72 16.85
N ALA A 124 -4.15 24.66 16.35
CA ALA A 124 -3.48 23.43 15.95
C ALA A 124 -2.80 23.63 14.58
N ARG A 125 -1.53 23.25 14.44
CA ARG A 125 -0.79 23.32 13.17
C ARG A 125 -0.10 21.98 12.88
N ILE A 126 -0.05 21.60 11.61
CA ILE A 126 0.81 20.52 11.12
C ILE A 126 2.16 21.14 10.82
N ILE A 127 3.12 20.98 11.73
CA ILE A 127 4.39 21.71 11.66
C ILE A 127 5.46 20.97 10.83
N THR A 128 5.39 19.64 10.72
CA THR A 128 6.39 18.87 9.98
C THR A 128 5.78 18.09 8.82
N ARG A 129 6.59 17.89 7.75
CA ARG A 129 6.22 17.03 6.62
C ARG A 129 5.94 15.59 7.05
N TRP A 130 6.66 15.10 8.06
CA TRP A 130 6.43 13.77 8.61
C TRP A 130 5.06 13.66 9.30
N MET A 131 4.66 14.65 10.10
CA MET A 131 3.31 14.69 10.69
C MET A 131 2.23 14.74 9.60
N ALA A 132 2.43 15.57 8.57
CA ALA A 132 1.53 15.62 7.41
C ALA A 132 1.41 14.26 6.72
N TYR A 133 2.54 13.60 6.47
CA TYR A 133 2.59 12.26 5.87
C TYR A 133 1.88 11.21 6.75
N ARG A 134 2.10 11.22 8.08
CA ARG A 134 1.45 10.27 8.99
C ARG A 134 -0.05 10.50 9.11
N LEU A 135 -0.49 11.76 9.11
CA LEU A 135 -1.92 12.11 9.05
C LEU A 135 -2.53 11.66 7.73
N TYR A 136 -1.83 11.88 6.62
CA TYR A 136 -2.23 11.40 5.30
C TYR A 136 -2.33 9.87 5.25
N ASP A 137 -1.31 9.14 5.72
CA ASP A 137 -1.31 7.67 5.77
C ASP A 137 -2.46 7.13 6.64
N LYS A 138 -2.71 7.73 7.81
CA LYS A 138 -3.85 7.36 8.67
C LYS A 138 -5.19 7.69 8.01
N ALA A 139 -5.33 8.83 7.36
CA ALA A 139 -6.53 9.21 6.63
C ALA A 139 -6.76 8.27 5.43
N LEU A 140 -5.71 7.87 4.73
CA LEU A 140 -5.76 6.92 3.63
C LEU A 140 -6.21 5.54 4.11
N LYS A 141 -5.58 5.01 5.17
CA LYS A 141 -5.99 3.74 5.81
C LYS A 141 -7.44 3.79 6.30
N ARG A 142 -7.85 4.92 6.89
CA ARG A 142 -9.24 5.11 7.33
C ARG A 142 -10.20 5.15 6.14
N SER A 143 -9.83 5.85 5.07
CA SER A 143 -10.63 5.90 3.83
C SER A 143 -10.77 4.51 3.21
N GLN A 144 -9.70 3.71 3.17
CA GLN A 144 -9.76 2.33 2.69
C GLN A 144 -10.71 1.49 3.55
N HIS A 145 -10.61 1.60 4.88
CA HIS A 145 -11.51 0.93 5.81
C HIS A 145 -12.98 1.38 5.65
N ASP A 146 -13.23 2.68 5.54
CA ASP A 146 -14.58 3.23 5.38
C ASP A 146 -15.19 2.82 4.02
N CYS A 147 -14.39 2.80 2.95
CA CYS A 147 -14.82 2.25 1.66
C CYS A 147 -15.15 0.75 1.77
N PHE A 148 -14.44 0.00 2.60
CA PHE A 148 -14.68 -1.43 2.77
C PHE A 148 -15.97 -1.69 3.56
N LEU A 149 -16.20 -0.90 4.62
CA LEU A 149 -17.48 -0.90 5.33
C LEU A 149 -18.65 -0.51 4.40
N LEU A 150 -18.43 0.44 3.50
CA LEU A 150 -19.41 0.78 2.46
C LEU A 150 -19.69 -0.42 1.55
N PHE A 151 -18.67 -1.11 1.04
CA PHE A 151 -18.85 -2.35 0.28
C PHE A 151 -19.70 -3.38 1.05
N LYS A 152 -19.38 -3.68 2.30
CA LYS A 152 -20.17 -4.59 3.15
C LYS A 152 -21.64 -4.17 3.22
N HIS A 153 -21.89 -2.88 3.45
CA HIS A 153 -23.24 -2.34 3.53
C HIS A 153 -24.00 -2.45 2.20
N LEU A 154 -23.34 -2.18 1.07
CA LEU A 154 -23.93 -2.30 -0.27
C LEU A 154 -24.23 -3.77 -0.62
N SER A 155 -23.36 -4.71 -0.24
CA SER A 155 -23.54 -6.14 -0.51
C SER A 155 -24.78 -6.74 0.16
N CYS A 156 -25.16 -6.21 1.33
CA CYS A 156 -26.38 -6.61 2.04
C CYS A 156 -27.68 -6.11 1.37
N GLN A 157 -27.61 -5.16 0.43
CA GLN A 157 -28.77 -4.57 -0.22
C GLN A 157 -28.90 -5.10 -1.66
N PRO A 158 -29.92 -5.94 -1.97
CA PRO A 158 -30.05 -6.55 -3.30
C PRO A 158 -30.07 -5.53 -4.46
N THR A 159 -30.67 -4.36 -4.26
CA THR A 159 -30.74 -3.28 -5.25
C THR A 159 -29.40 -2.60 -5.53
N LEU A 160 -28.43 -2.71 -4.61
CA LEU A 160 -27.11 -2.08 -4.71
C LEU A 160 -25.99 -3.09 -4.98
N ARG A 161 -26.32 -4.37 -5.23
CA ARG A 161 -25.33 -5.44 -5.44
C ARG A 161 -24.42 -5.17 -6.64
N SER A 162 -24.91 -4.53 -7.69
CA SER A 162 -24.09 -4.14 -8.84
C SER A 162 -23.01 -3.13 -8.44
N ALA A 163 -23.36 -2.14 -7.60
CA ALA A 163 -22.40 -1.18 -7.09
C ALA A 163 -21.39 -1.86 -6.14
N ALA A 164 -21.86 -2.74 -5.25
CA ALA A 164 -20.99 -3.56 -4.42
C ALA A 164 -19.97 -4.36 -5.26
N GLY A 165 -20.41 -4.87 -6.42
CA GLY A 165 -19.55 -5.57 -7.38
C GLY A 165 -18.39 -4.71 -7.85
N TRP A 166 -18.65 -3.44 -8.22
CA TRP A 166 -17.60 -2.51 -8.65
C TRP A 166 -16.58 -2.21 -7.54
N PHE A 167 -17.05 -2.05 -6.30
CA PHE A 167 -16.14 -1.87 -5.16
C PHE A 167 -15.29 -3.12 -4.93
N PHE A 168 -15.90 -4.31 -4.94
CA PHE A 168 -15.19 -5.57 -4.78
C PHE A 168 -14.14 -5.79 -5.86
N GLU A 169 -14.50 -5.57 -7.12
CA GLU A 169 -13.58 -5.60 -8.26
C GLU A 169 -12.39 -4.65 -8.07
N GLY A 170 -12.66 -3.42 -7.63
CA GLY A 170 -11.61 -2.46 -7.29
C GLY A 170 -10.65 -2.94 -6.19
N TYR A 171 -11.16 -3.55 -5.12
CA TYR A 171 -10.31 -4.11 -4.05
C TYR A 171 -9.44 -5.26 -4.54
N VAL A 172 -10.01 -6.18 -5.31
CA VAL A 172 -9.28 -7.32 -5.84
C VAL A 172 -8.18 -6.86 -6.81
N HIS A 173 -8.45 -5.83 -7.62
CA HIS A 173 -7.43 -5.23 -8.46
C HIS A 173 -6.27 -4.66 -7.65
N ASP A 174 -6.54 -3.85 -6.61
CA ASP A 174 -5.48 -3.33 -5.73
C ASP A 174 -4.71 -4.47 -5.07
N TRP A 175 -5.41 -5.50 -4.58
CA TRP A 175 -4.79 -6.68 -3.97
C TRP A 175 -3.77 -7.36 -4.90
N PHE A 176 -4.12 -7.59 -6.16
CA PHE A 176 -3.18 -8.17 -7.12
C PHE A 176 -2.05 -7.21 -7.52
N LEU A 177 -2.28 -5.90 -7.55
CA LEU A 177 -1.27 -4.90 -7.90
C LEU A 177 -0.22 -4.70 -6.80
N GLN A 178 -0.57 -4.92 -5.54
CA GLN A 178 0.38 -4.88 -4.43
C GLN A 178 1.39 -6.03 -4.46
N GLY A 179 1.12 -7.08 -5.22
CA GLY A 179 1.96 -8.27 -5.27
C GLY A 179 1.66 -9.23 -4.10
N GLY A 180 2.04 -10.49 -4.25
CA GLY A 180 1.85 -11.50 -3.20
C GLY A 180 1.81 -12.93 -3.74
N THR A 181 1.57 -13.86 -2.83
CA THR A 181 1.28 -15.26 -3.12
C THR A 181 -0.20 -15.51 -2.86
N PHE A 182 -0.84 -16.25 -3.76
CA PHE A 182 -2.27 -16.52 -3.74
C PHE A 182 -2.51 -18.01 -3.96
N ASP A 183 -3.46 -18.56 -3.21
CA ASP A 183 -3.88 -19.95 -3.29
C ASP A 183 -5.32 -20.02 -3.79
N ALA A 184 -5.54 -20.76 -4.87
CA ALA A 184 -6.87 -20.98 -5.42
C ALA A 184 -7.23 -22.48 -5.42
N ASP A 185 -8.39 -22.82 -4.87
CA ASP A 185 -8.90 -24.18 -4.82
C ASP A 185 -9.37 -24.62 -6.21
N GLU A 186 -9.03 -25.83 -6.66
CA GLU A 186 -9.59 -26.35 -7.91
C GLU A 186 -11.09 -26.64 -7.77
N ILE A 187 -11.88 -26.29 -8.80
CA ILE A 187 -13.31 -26.56 -8.85
C ILE A 187 -13.64 -27.50 -10.01
N PRO A 188 -14.57 -28.46 -9.85
CA PRO A 188 -15.34 -28.72 -8.63
C PRO A 188 -14.48 -29.34 -7.51
N ILE A 189 -14.82 -29.01 -6.27
CA ILE A 189 -14.15 -29.53 -5.07
C ILE A 189 -14.63 -30.97 -4.87
N ILE A 190 -13.94 -31.93 -5.50
CA ILE A 190 -14.34 -33.36 -5.50
C ILE A 190 -13.73 -34.12 -4.30
N ASP A 191 -12.58 -33.70 -3.79
CA ASP A 191 -12.00 -34.18 -2.53
C ASP A 191 -10.77 -33.33 -2.19
N SER A 192 -10.51 -33.00 -0.92
CA SER A 192 -9.50 -31.98 -0.51
C SER A 192 -8.03 -32.32 -0.79
N MET A 193 -7.76 -33.43 -1.49
CA MET A 193 -6.41 -33.95 -1.70
C MET A 193 -5.68 -33.31 -2.89
N ALA A 194 -6.40 -32.64 -3.80
CA ALA A 194 -5.75 -31.89 -4.87
C ALA A 194 -5.08 -30.64 -4.27
N PRO A 195 -3.76 -30.44 -4.47
CA PRO A 195 -3.10 -29.25 -3.94
C PRO A 195 -3.69 -27.99 -4.59
N PRO A 196 -3.85 -26.90 -3.81
CA PRO A 196 -4.33 -25.64 -4.35
C PRO A 196 -3.38 -25.13 -5.45
N LEU A 197 -3.92 -24.36 -6.37
CA LEU A 197 -3.13 -23.60 -7.33
C LEU A 197 -2.47 -22.42 -6.60
N GLU A 198 -1.20 -22.58 -6.27
CA GLU A 198 -0.36 -21.47 -5.84
C GLU A 198 0.13 -20.68 -7.07
N PHE A 199 -0.05 -19.35 -7.02
CA PHE A 199 0.50 -18.42 -8.00
C PHE A 199 0.90 -17.10 -7.33
N ASN A 200 1.81 -16.37 -7.97
CA ASN A 200 2.33 -15.10 -7.45
C ASN A 200 1.97 -13.95 -8.38
N THR A 201 1.82 -12.75 -7.80
CA THR A 201 1.90 -11.50 -8.55
C THR A 201 3.09 -10.65 -8.08
N THR A 202 3.74 -9.98 -9.02
CA THR A 202 4.78 -9.00 -8.72
C THR A 202 4.16 -7.63 -8.49
N LYS A 203 4.59 -6.93 -7.43
CA LYS A 203 4.17 -5.56 -7.15
C LYS A 203 4.39 -4.63 -8.34
N ALA A 204 3.37 -3.84 -8.69
CA ALA A 204 3.46 -2.87 -9.77
C ALA A 204 4.47 -1.75 -9.40
N LYS A 205 5.48 -1.52 -10.24
CA LYS A 205 6.59 -0.57 -9.97
C LYS A 205 6.14 0.87 -9.70
N SER A 206 5.05 1.30 -10.33
CA SER A 206 4.50 2.66 -10.21
C SER A 206 3.14 2.71 -9.51
N GLY A 207 2.68 1.57 -8.95
CA GLY A 207 1.29 1.41 -8.50
C GLY A 207 0.25 1.43 -9.65
N ALA A 208 0.69 1.65 -10.90
CA ALA A 208 -0.19 1.67 -12.05
C ALA A 208 -0.36 0.26 -12.64
N PRO A 209 -1.59 -0.12 -13.04
CA PRO A 209 -1.82 -1.38 -13.73
C PRO A 209 -1.14 -1.50 -15.09
N ASN A 210 -0.83 -2.74 -15.49
CA ASN A 210 -0.45 -3.04 -16.87
C ASN A 210 -1.72 -3.14 -17.73
N TYR A 211 -2.21 -1.98 -18.18
CA TYR A 211 -3.41 -1.94 -18.98
C TYR A 211 -3.19 -2.45 -20.42
N PHE A 212 -4.19 -3.13 -20.97
CA PHE A 212 -4.28 -3.39 -22.40
C PHE A 212 -5.64 -2.97 -22.96
N THR A 213 -5.63 -2.42 -24.18
CA THR A 213 -6.86 -1.95 -24.85
C THR A 213 -7.44 -3.00 -25.81
N THR A 214 -6.58 -3.85 -26.37
CA THR A 214 -6.94 -4.93 -27.29
C THR A 214 -6.06 -6.16 -27.06
N PRO A 215 -6.48 -7.36 -27.50
CA PRO A 215 -5.66 -8.56 -27.47
C PRO A 215 -4.36 -8.44 -28.25
N GLY A 216 -4.36 -7.69 -29.37
CA GLY A 216 -3.14 -7.40 -30.12
C GLY A 216 -2.18 -6.54 -29.29
N ASN A 217 -2.69 -5.48 -28.66
CA ASN A 217 -1.90 -4.65 -27.76
C ASN A 217 -1.35 -5.45 -26.56
N LEU A 218 -2.14 -6.35 -25.96
CA LEU A 218 -1.60 -7.26 -24.93
C LEU A 218 -0.51 -8.16 -25.51
N ALA A 219 -0.76 -8.78 -26.67
CA ALA A 219 0.20 -9.66 -27.31
C ALA A 219 1.53 -8.97 -27.58
N ASP A 220 1.52 -7.71 -28.00
CA ASP A 220 2.73 -6.91 -28.22
C ASP A 220 3.47 -6.60 -26.91
N GLN A 221 2.74 -6.36 -25.81
CA GLN A 221 3.33 -6.12 -24.49
C GLN A 221 4.02 -7.36 -23.90
N VAL A 222 3.50 -8.56 -24.19
CA VAL A 222 3.94 -9.81 -23.53
C VAL A 222 4.86 -10.67 -24.38
N ARG A 223 5.08 -10.33 -25.65
CA ARG A 223 5.86 -11.16 -26.57
C ARG A 223 7.36 -11.09 -26.27
N GLU A 224 8.04 -12.23 -26.41
CA GLU A 224 9.50 -12.29 -26.35
C GLU A 224 10.16 -11.60 -27.55
N ILE A 225 11.38 -11.08 -27.37
CA ILE A 225 12.22 -10.53 -28.44
C ILE A 225 12.45 -11.64 -29.49
N GLY A 226 12.13 -11.38 -30.75
CA GLY A 226 12.14 -12.39 -31.81
C GLY A 226 10.79 -13.08 -32.05
N GLY A 227 9.77 -12.71 -31.28
CA GLY A 227 8.36 -12.98 -31.59
C GLY A 227 7.85 -14.37 -31.21
N ARG A 228 8.70 -15.24 -30.64
CA ARG A 228 8.34 -16.62 -30.32
C ARG A 228 8.06 -16.75 -28.82
N GLY A 229 6.79 -16.67 -28.43
CA GLY A 229 6.38 -16.98 -27.05
C GLY A 229 6.21 -15.76 -26.14
N ILE A 230 6.02 -16.05 -24.86
CA ILE A 230 5.82 -15.07 -23.79
C ILE A 230 7.18 -14.68 -23.21
N ASN A 231 7.43 -13.37 -23.09
CA ASN A 231 8.61 -12.81 -22.45
C ASN A 231 8.65 -13.23 -20.97
N PRO A 232 9.69 -13.94 -20.50
CA PRO A 232 9.79 -14.34 -19.09
C PRO A 232 9.72 -13.16 -18.10
N ALA A 233 10.11 -11.95 -18.51
CA ALA A 233 10.07 -10.77 -17.66
C ALA A 233 8.65 -10.27 -17.34
N VAL A 234 7.62 -10.74 -18.06
CA VAL A 234 6.21 -10.39 -17.81
C VAL A 234 5.45 -11.46 -17.02
N VAL A 235 6.08 -12.61 -16.76
CA VAL A 235 5.51 -13.66 -15.89
C VAL A 235 5.24 -13.06 -14.50
N GLN A 236 4.14 -13.48 -13.88
CA GLN A 236 3.62 -12.98 -12.61
C GLN A 236 3.22 -11.49 -12.60
N ARG A 237 3.21 -10.80 -13.75
CA ARG A 237 2.61 -9.46 -13.81
C ARG A 237 1.11 -9.56 -13.96
N TYR A 238 0.40 -8.68 -13.26
CA TYR A 238 -1.04 -8.53 -13.37
C TYR A 238 -1.41 -7.55 -14.49
N PHE A 239 -2.28 -7.98 -15.40
CA PHE A 239 -2.74 -7.19 -16.54
C PHE A 239 -4.25 -6.94 -16.47
N LEU A 240 -4.64 -5.72 -16.83
CA LEU A 240 -6.03 -5.25 -16.74
C LEU A 240 -6.55 -4.78 -18.10
N PRO A 241 -7.76 -5.14 -18.50
CA PRO A 241 -8.40 -4.51 -19.65
C PRO A 241 -8.73 -3.04 -19.31
N HIS A 242 -8.47 -2.11 -20.22
CA HIS A 242 -8.68 -0.67 -19.97
C HIS A 242 -10.16 -0.22 -19.90
N SER A 243 -11.15 -1.13 -20.04
CA SER A 243 -12.60 -0.88 -20.22
C SER A 243 -12.93 -0.19 -21.57
N GLN A 244 -13.78 -0.71 -22.47
CA GLN A 244 -15.24 -0.79 -22.37
C GLN A 244 -15.87 -2.11 -22.90
N ASN A 245 -15.12 -3.09 -23.40
CA ASN A 245 -15.71 -4.19 -24.22
C ASN A 245 -15.12 -5.60 -24.02
N TYR A 246 -14.49 -5.92 -22.87
CA TYR A 246 -14.04 -7.30 -22.58
C TYR A 246 -14.89 -7.95 -21.48
N PRO A 247 -16.15 -8.34 -21.76
CA PRO A 247 -17.08 -8.88 -20.75
C PRO A 247 -16.73 -10.30 -20.27
N SER A 248 -15.58 -10.84 -20.67
CA SER A 248 -15.22 -12.25 -20.40
C SER A 248 -14.16 -12.41 -19.31
N VAL A 249 -13.41 -11.36 -19.00
CA VAL A 249 -12.26 -11.40 -18.07
C VAL A 249 -12.07 -10.03 -17.43
N ASP A 250 -11.88 -10.00 -16.12
CA ASP A 250 -11.64 -8.76 -15.37
C ASP A 250 -10.14 -8.52 -15.19
N GLY A 251 -9.32 -9.57 -15.31
CA GLY A 251 -7.87 -9.47 -15.34
C GLY A 251 -7.19 -10.77 -15.80
N LEU A 252 -5.88 -10.74 -15.95
CA LEU A 252 -5.10 -11.93 -16.29
C LEU A 252 -3.67 -11.89 -15.76
N ILE A 253 -3.10 -13.09 -15.60
CA ILE A 253 -1.72 -13.32 -15.13
C ILE A 253 -1.10 -14.44 -15.96
N PHE A 254 0.14 -14.28 -16.38
CA PHE A 254 0.95 -15.38 -16.92
C PHE A 254 1.70 -16.03 -15.75
N ARG A 255 1.27 -17.21 -15.30
CA ARG A 255 1.97 -17.94 -14.21
C ARG A 255 3.34 -18.42 -14.66
N ASP A 256 3.41 -18.84 -15.92
CA ASP A 256 4.62 -19.22 -16.65
C ASP A 256 4.39 -19.00 -18.15
N VAL A 257 5.37 -19.36 -19.00
CA VAL A 257 5.30 -19.13 -20.46
C VAL A 257 4.27 -19.99 -21.21
N LYS A 258 3.69 -20.98 -20.53
CA LYS A 258 2.68 -21.93 -21.06
C LYS A 258 1.33 -21.83 -20.35
N THR A 259 1.26 -21.16 -19.20
CA THR A 259 0.07 -21.13 -18.34
C THR A 259 -0.48 -19.72 -18.18
N LEU A 260 -1.69 -19.51 -18.68
CA LEU A 260 -2.45 -18.27 -18.57
C LEU A 260 -3.56 -18.42 -17.53
N LEU A 261 -3.62 -17.49 -16.59
CA LEU A 261 -4.70 -17.36 -15.61
C LEU A 261 -5.63 -16.25 -16.08
N LEU A 262 -6.90 -16.56 -16.26
CA LEU A 262 -7.96 -15.62 -16.58
C LEU A 262 -8.82 -15.41 -15.34
N LEU A 263 -8.83 -14.19 -14.83
CA LEU A 263 -9.48 -13.83 -13.58
C LEU A 263 -10.88 -13.30 -13.87
N GLN A 264 -11.86 -13.82 -13.16
CA GLN A 264 -13.23 -13.31 -13.11
C GLN A 264 -13.57 -12.98 -11.67
N ILE A 265 -13.78 -11.70 -11.39
CA ILE A 265 -14.12 -11.16 -10.09
C ILE A 265 -15.63 -10.99 -10.03
N THR A 266 -16.28 -11.58 -9.03
CA THR A 266 -17.75 -11.62 -9.05
C THR A 266 -18.38 -11.77 -7.68
N LEU A 267 -19.57 -11.16 -7.54
CA LEU A 267 -20.49 -11.35 -6.41
C LEU A 267 -21.69 -12.23 -6.79
N ALA A 268 -21.78 -12.66 -8.05
CA ALA A 268 -22.88 -13.49 -8.51
C ALA A 268 -22.69 -14.93 -8.02
N GLN A 269 -23.77 -15.63 -7.70
CA GLN A 269 -23.72 -17.05 -7.29
C GLN A 269 -23.23 -17.97 -8.41
N GLN A 270 -23.46 -17.57 -9.65
CA GLN A 270 -23.01 -18.25 -10.85
C GLN A 270 -22.56 -17.22 -11.86
N HIS A 271 -21.48 -17.52 -12.59
CA HIS A 271 -20.98 -16.63 -13.61
C HIS A 271 -20.52 -17.41 -14.84
N GLU A 272 -21.10 -17.08 -15.99
CA GLU A 272 -20.69 -17.65 -17.29
C GLU A 272 -19.54 -16.83 -17.88
N ILE A 273 -18.47 -17.52 -18.30
CA ILE A 273 -17.40 -16.89 -19.07
C ILE A 273 -17.74 -16.98 -20.56
N LYS A 274 -17.97 -15.82 -21.19
CA LYS A 274 -18.35 -15.75 -22.60
C LYS A 274 -17.20 -16.15 -23.53
N SER A 275 -17.41 -17.21 -24.32
CA SER A 275 -16.40 -17.77 -25.23
C SER A 275 -15.77 -16.78 -26.23
N PRO A 276 -16.53 -15.87 -26.90
CA PRO A 276 -15.97 -15.04 -27.98
C PRO A 276 -14.82 -14.14 -27.54
N GLY A 277 -14.89 -13.57 -26.33
CA GLY A 277 -13.84 -12.72 -25.77
C GLY A 277 -12.56 -13.50 -25.50
N VAL A 278 -12.69 -14.69 -24.90
CA VAL A 278 -11.56 -15.59 -24.60
C VAL A 278 -10.91 -16.10 -25.89
N ALA A 279 -11.72 -16.52 -26.88
CA ALA A 279 -11.21 -16.98 -28.17
C ALA A 279 -10.42 -15.88 -28.90
N LYS A 280 -10.94 -14.63 -28.90
CA LYS A 280 -10.25 -13.48 -29.50
C LYS A 280 -8.95 -13.15 -28.77
N LEU A 281 -8.92 -13.28 -27.44
CA LEU A 281 -7.73 -13.10 -26.61
C LEU A 281 -6.65 -14.13 -26.96
N LEU A 282 -7.00 -15.42 -26.89
CA LEU A 282 -6.07 -16.53 -27.15
C LEU A 282 -5.56 -16.54 -28.59
N LYS A 283 -6.37 -16.12 -29.56
CA LYS A 283 -5.94 -15.99 -30.97
C LYS A 283 -4.81 -14.98 -31.16
N ALA A 284 -4.77 -13.92 -30.35
CA ALA A 284 -3.75 -12.88 -30.46
C ALA A 284 -2.46 -13.25 -29.69
N LEU A 285 -2.59 -14.05 -28.62
CA LEU A 285 -1.48 -14.43 -27.78
C LEU A 285 -0.57 -15.51 -28.45
N PRO A 286 0.71 -15.61 -28.03
CA PRO A 286 1.60 -16.64 -28.52
C PRO A 286 1.07 -18.07 -28.30
N LYS A 287 1.27 -18.95 -29.30
CA LYS A 287 0.87 -20.37 -29.27
C LYS A 287 1.62 -21.23 -28.24
N THR A 288 2.54 -20.64 -27.48
CA THR A 288 3.23 -21.34 -26.38
C THR A 288 2.30 -21.62 -25.21
N ILE A 289 1.18 -20.88 -25.10
CA ILE A 289 0.15 -21.12 -24.09
C ILE A 289 -0.56 -22.45 -24.37
N LYS A 290 -0.44 -23.38 -23.44
CA LYS A 290 -1.08 -24.72 -23.49
C LYS A 290 -2.07 -24.94 -22.36
N ASN A 291 -1.92 -24.21 -21.26
CA ASN A 291 -2.78 -24.28 -20.09
C ASN A 291 -3.53 -22.96 -19.93
N VAL A 292 -4.85 -23.02 -19.80
CA VAL A 292 -5.69 -21.86 -19.51
C VAL A 292 -6.53 -22.15 -18.28
N TYR A 293 -6.26 -21.41 -17.21
CA TYR A 293 -6.90 -21.59 -15.91
C TYR A 293 -7.86 -20.44 -15.67
N PHE A 294 -9.14 -20.76 -15.48
CA PHE A 294 -10.15 -19.79 -15.09
C PHE A 294 -10.17 -19.69 -13.57
N VAL A 295 -9.91 -18.50 -13.03
CA VAL A 295 -9.83 -18.28 -11.59
C VAL A 295 -10.96 -17.31 -11.21
N PHE A 296 -11.96 -17.83 -10.50
CA PHE A 296 -13.06 -17.04 -9.96
C PHE A 296 -12.65 -16.44 -8.61
N VAL A 297 -12.56 -15.12 -8.54
CA VAL A 297 -12.26 -14.40 -7.30
C VAL A 297 -13.57 -13.97 -6.68
N VAL A 298 -13.86 -14.51 -5.49
CA VAL A 298 -15.15 -14.35 -4.81
C VAL A 298 -14.93 -13.95 -3.37
N PRO A 299 -15.84 -13.17 -2.76
CA PRO A 299 -15.78 -12.91 -1.32
C PRO A 299 -16.07 -14.19 -0.53
N GLU A 300 -15.65 -14.21 0.73
CA GLU A 300 -15.80 -15.36 1.63
C GLU A 300 -17.24 -15.86 1.75
N ASP A 301 -18.23 -14.96 1.82
CA ASP A 301 -19.66 -15.31 1.90
C ASP A 301 -20.21 -15.98 0.63
N ARG A 302 -19.44 -15.97 -0.47
CA ARG A 302 -19.75 -16.63 -1.75
C ARG A 302 -18.89 -17.84 -2.03
N ALA A 303 -17.99 -18.23 -1.12
CA ALA A 303 -17.08 -19.34 -1.38
C ALA A 303 -17.83 -20.62 -1.77
N GLU A 304 -18.87 -21.00 -1.02
CA GLU A 304 -19.64 -22.23 -1.26
C GLU A 304 -20.39 -22.25 -2.60
N ASP A 305 -20.83 -21.09 -3.10
CA ASP A 305 -21.48 -20.97 -4.41
C ASP A 305 -20.52 -21.42 -5.55
N TYR A 306 -19.20 -21.31 -5.33
CA TYR A 306 -18.14 -21.70 -6.25
C TYR A 306 -17.44 -23.00 -5.83
N SER A 307 -18.08 -23.86 -5.05
CA SER A 307 -17.60 -25.24 -4.81
C SER A 307 -17.76 -26.16 -6.04
N LYS A 308 -18.65 -25.77 -6.97
CA LYS A 308 -19.00 -26.53 -8.17
C LYS A 308 -18.42 -25.87 -9.43
N ALA A 309 -18.22 -26.68 -10.46
CA ALA A 309 -17.78 -26.22 -11.77
C ALA A 309 -18.73 -25.13 -12.31
N GLN A 310 -18.15 -24.05 -12.83
CA GLN A 310 -18.89 -22.97 -13.45
C GLN A 310 -18.98 -23.14 -14.97
N PRO A 311 -19.92 -22.47 -15.65
CA PRO A 311 -19.99 -22.46 -17.09
C PRO A 311 -18.80 -21.72 -17.70
N VAL A 312 -17.83 -22.50 -18.20
CA VAL A 312 -16.65 -21.99 -18.92
C VAL A 312 -16.61 -22.54 -20.34
N PRO A 313 -16.00 -21.83 -21.29
CA PRO A 313 -16.00 -22.28 -22.67
C PRO A 313 -15.05 -23.47 -22.86
N GLY A 314 -15.48 -24.47 -23.63
CA GLY A 314 -14.67 -25.65 -23.94
C GLY A 314 -13.48 -25.34 -24.85
N SER A 315 -12.45 -26.21 -24.83
CA SER A 315 -11.21 -26.03 -25.60
C SER A 315 -11.48 -25.85 -27.11
N GLY A 316 -12.41 -26.61 -27.68
CA GLY A 316 -12.73 -26.53 -29.11
C GLY A 316 -13.34 -25.18 -29.51
N THR A 317 -14.06 -24.53 -28.60
CA THR A 317 -14.72 -23.24 -28.88
C THR A 317 -13.73 -22.08 -28.82
N ILE A 318 -12.73 -22.14 -27.93
CA ILE A 318 -11.75 -21.05 -27.75
C ILE A 318 -10.46 -21.23 -28.54
N ASN A 319 -10.18 -22.43 -29.04
CA ASN A 319 -9.02 -22.69 -29.89
C ASN A 319 -9.39 -23.47 -31.16
N PRO A 320 -9.84 -22.79 -32.23
CA PRO A 320 -10.21 -23.44 -33.48
C PRO A 320 -9.00 -24.00 -34.26
N THR A 321 -7.76 -23.73 -33.81
CA THR A 321 -6.55 -24.26 -34.49
C THR A 321 -6.35 -25.76 -34.27
N GLY A 322 -7.15 -26.40 -33.42
CA GLY A 322 -7.16 -27.84 -33.20
C GLY A 322 -6.17 -28.35 -32.15
N GLU A 323 -5.27 -27.50 -31.65
CA GLU A 323 -4.45 -27.87 -30.50
C GLU A 323 -5.31 -27.92 -29.23
N ILE A 324 -5.25 -29.04 -28.51
CA ILE A 324 -5.98 -29.22 -27.27
C ILE A 324 -5.37 -28.33 -26.18
N LEU A 325 -6.18 -27.44 -25.61
CA LEU A 325 -5.82 -26.65 -24.44
C LEU A 325 -6.22 -27.40 -23.16
N HIS A 326 -5.35 -27.37 -22.16
CA HIS A 326 -5.67 -27.87 -20.84
C HIS A 326 -6.42 -26.80 -20.06
N LEU A 327 -7.72 -26.99 -19.90
CA LEU A 327 -8.61 -26.08 -19.17
C LEU A 327 -8.84 -26.60 -17.76
N ARG A 328 -8.66 -25.73 -16.77
CA ARG A 328 -8.99 -25.99 -15.36
C ARG A 328 -9.69 -24.76 -14.78
N GLN A 329 -10.46 -24.98 -13.74
CA GLN A 329 -11.19 -23.92 -13.04
C GLN A 329 -10.75 -23.89 -11.59
N PHE A 330 -10.64 -22.70 -11.02
CA PHE A 330 -10.26 -22.50 -9.64
C PHE A 330 -11.10 -21.41 -8.99
N ARG A 331 -11.18 -21.44 -7.67
CA ARG A 331 -11.80 -20.43 -6.82
C ARG A 331 -10.73 -19.83 -5.91
N LEU A 332 -10.53 -18.53 -6.00
CA LEU A 332 -9.75 -17.75 -5.04
C LEU A 332 -10.73 -17.04 -4.10
N VAL A 333 -10.65 -17.35 -2.81
CA VAL A 333 -11.48 -16.69 -1.80
C VAL A 333 -10.76 -15.44 -1.31
N PHE A 334 -11.37 -14.28 -1.52
CA PHE A 334 -10.91 -13.02 -0.95
C PHE A 334 -11.28 -12.99 0.54
N ARG A 335 -10.27 -13.05 1.40
CA ARG A 335 -10.39 -12.99 2.86
C ARG A 335 -9.81 -11.67 3.39
N GLU A 336 -10.41 -11.17 4.46
CA GLU A 336 -10.01 -9.92 5.14
C GLU A 336 -8.67 -9.99 5.86
#